data_AF-A0A4Y7QL85-F1
#
_entry.id   AF-A0A4Y7QL85-F1
#
_cell.length_a   1.000
_cell.length_b   1.000
_cell.length_c   1.000
_cell.angle_alpha   90.00
_cell.angle_beta   90.00
_cell.angle_gamma   90.00
#
_symmetry.space_group_name_H-M   'P 1'
#
loop_
_entity.id
_entity.type
_entity.pdbx_description
1 polymer ?
#
loop_
_entity_poly.entity_id
_entity_poly.type
_entity_poly.pdbx_seq_one_letter_code
_entity_poly.pdbx_strand_id
1 'polypeptide(L)'
;MRPGRIHIHSFTRGKDVETAYVDYLGDPHLYDSGMKVTVVYRRSEDWCNKRDKMSALRAILRERLPKIPKFYPTVTRLTLEGVRGRPTQRVTEDKQEIVDYIPVPSSLSHIRTVQITDLYKVTALCMDVDQVRWENRPWAFKLTSYNPKGNLREISILDQLSHSPFVIQLEGIVIDRHNFIRGFITPFMPRGDLANVLEMRHTDQGVTNDDGTTIALGWSIKLSWANQITRSTHAIPACHGDIKPRNVLTNETGQALLIDFCPGGITNAFAAPEILAIINDPETDIKNEITAMADMYSLGLVLYVLAEETTEAALPLVWRNGGTPMWYREAVQQCLAEDCDARPTAVELLHTLDVSTL
;
A
#
# COMPACT_ATOMS: atom_id res chain seq x y z
N MET A 1 -35.72 -15.10 8.56
CA MET A 1 -34.52 -14.33 8.95
C MET A 1 -33.52 -14.42 7.82
N ARG A 2 -33.04 -13.30 7.26
CA ARG A 2 -31.99 -13.35 6.24
C ARG A 2 -30.77 -14.05 6.87
N PRO A 3 -30.15 -15.05 6.22
CA PRO A 3 -28.95 -15.67 6.76
C PRO A 3 -27.94 -14.56 7.05
N GLY A 4 -27.41 -14.53 8.28
CA GLY A 4 -26.53 -13.46 8.74
C GLY A 4 -25.40 -13.24 7.73
N ARG A 5 -25.23 -11.99 7.28
CA ARG A 5 -24.14 -11.62 6.37
C ARG A 5 -22.82 -11.87 7.12
N ILE A 6 -22.01 -12.78 6.59
CA ILE A 6 -20.66 -13.08 7.07
C ILE A 6 -19.71 -12.56 6.00
N HIS A 7 -18.91 -11.57 6.35
CA HIS A 7 -17.87 -11.04 5.48
C HIS A 7 -16.50 -11.45 6.02
N ILE A 8 -15.67 -12.08 5.18
CA ILE A 8 -14.32 -12.53 5.54
C ILE A 8 -13.34 -11.59 4.83
N HIS A 9 -12.60 -10.80 5.61
CA HIS A 9 -11.69 -9.75 5.10
C HIS A 9 -10.36 -10.33 4.63
N SER A 10 -9.74 -11.18 5.44
CA SER A 10 -8.43 -11.74 5.16
C SER A 10 -8.25 -13.08 5.88
N PHE A 11 -7.25 -13.84 5.42
CA PHE A 11 -6.95 -15.17 5.91
C PHE A 11 -5.43 -15.35 5.98
N THR A 12 -4.92 -15.62 7.18
CA THR A 12 -3.50 -15.85 7.41
C THR A 12 -3.24 -17.34 7.60
N ARG A 13 -2.35 -17.89 6.79
CA ARG A 13 -1.97 -19.30 6.84
C ARG A 13 -0.78 -19.49 7.79
N GLY A 14 -0.98 -20.25 8.86
CA GLY A 14 0.11 -20.87 9.63
C GLY A 14 0.31 -22.33 9.24
N LYS A 15 1.35 -22.98 9.78
CA LYS A 15 1.60 -24.42 9.57
C LYS A 15 0.46 -25.27 10.14
N ASP A 16 0.07 -25.02 11.39
CA ASP A 16 -0.95 -25.80 12.11
C ASP A 16 -2.21 -25.01 12.50
N VAL A 17 -2.13 -23.68 12.45
CA VAL A 17 -3.18 -22.76 12.87
C VAL A 17 -3.45 -21.76 11.75
N GLU A 18 -4.71 -21.59 11.41
CA GLU A 18 -5.17 -20.62 10.42
C GLU A 18 -6.05 -19.58 11.10
N THR A 19 -5.92 -18.32 10.68
CA THR A 19 -6.68 -17.20 11.25
C THR A 19 -7.47 -16.50 10.15
N ALA A 20 -8.75 -16.24 10.39
CA ALA A 20 -9.62 -15.49 9.49
C ALA A 20 -10.25 -14.30 10.23
N TYR A 21 -10.30 -13.15 9.57
CA TYR A 21 -10.91 -11.94 10.13
C TYR A 21 -12.28 -11.74 9.53
N VAL A 22 -13.30 -11.62 10.37
CA VAL A 22 -14.70 -11.72 9.98
C VAL A 22 -15.51 -10.57 10.57
N ASP A 23 -16.29 -9.89 9.74
CA ASP A 23 -17.39 -9.07 10.22
C ASP A 23 -18.69 -9.87 10.16
N TYR A 24 -19.29 -10.06 11.33
CA TYR A 24 -20.55 -10.77 11.49
C TYR A 24 -21.71 -9.79 11.62
N LEU A 25 -22.74 -9.99 10.80
CA LEU A 25 -23.92 -9.11 10.67
C LEU A 25 -23.60 -7.68 10.22
N GLY A 26 -22.38 -7.42 9.73
CA GLY A 26 -22.00 -6.15 9.15
C GLY A 26 -22.53 -5.95 7.73
N ASP A 27 -22.66 -4.68 7.33
CA ASP A 27 -22.81 -4.30 5.94
C ASP A 27 -21.43 -4.21 5.29
N PRO A 28 -21.16 -4.93 4.18
CA PRO A 28 -19.85 -4.91 3.53
C PRO A 28 -19.46 -3.54 2.94
N HIS A 29 -20.42 -2.61 2.84
CA HIS A 29 -20.18 -1.25 2.36
C HIS A 29 -20.03 -0.23 3.47
N LEU A 30 -20.26 -0.60 4.73
CA LEU A 30 -20.18 0.33 5.86
C LEU A 30 -19.18 -0.16 6.90
N TYR A 31 -18.31 0.75 7.33
CA TYR A 31 -17.37 0.50 8.41
C TYR A 31 -18.09 0.46 9.77
N ASP A 32 -17.52 -0.31 10.71
CA ASP A 32 -18.04 -0.49 12.07
C ASP A 32 -19.53 -0.89 12.17
N SER A 33 -20.05 -1.51 11.11
CA SER A 33 -21.46 -1.88 10.97
C SER A 33 -21.80 -3.26 11.54
N GLY A 34 -20.80 -4.03 11.95
CA GLY A 34 -20.95 -5.42 12.41
C GLY A 34 -20.04 -5.75 13.58
N MET A 35 -20.15 -6.99 14.06
CA MET A 35 -19.30 -7.52 15.12
C MET A 35 -18.00 -8.04 14.52
N LYS A 36 -16.86 -7.55 15.00
CA LYS A 36 -15.52 -8.02 14.61
C LYS A 36 -15.21 -9.36 15.27
N VAL A 37 -14.87 -10.36 14.48
CA VAL A 37 -14.58 -11.72 14.93
C VAL A 37 -13.29 -12.22 14.30
N THR A 38 -12.31 -12.56 15.15
CA THR A 38 -11.13 -13.31 14.74
C THR A 38 -11.39 -14.78 14.91
N VAL A 39 -11.36 -15.54 13.83
CA VAL A 39 -11.61 -16.98 13.82
C VAL A 39 -10.26 -17.68 13.74
N VAL A 40 -9.88 -18.36 14.81
CA VAL A 40 -8.68 -19.18 14.85
C VAL A 40 -9.08 -20.64 14.75
N TYR A 41 -8.63 -21.31 13.71
CA TYR A 41 -8.91 -22.71 13.47
C TYR A 41 -7.62 -23.52 13.48
N ARG A 42 -7.56 -24.54 14.35
CA ARG A 42 -6.46 -25.51 14.39
C ARG A 42 -6.88 -26.79 13.65
N ARG A 43 -6.08 -27.19 12.67
CA ARG A 43 -6.39 -28.28 11.73
C ARG A 43 -6.36 -29.66 12.37
N SER A 44 -7.15 -30.58 11.80
CA SER A 44 -7.00 -32.03 11.94
C SER A 44 -6.71 -32.74 10.60
N GLU A 45 -7.11 -32.15 9.45
CA GLU A 45 -6.98 -32.74 8.10
C GLU A 45 -6.62 -31.67 7.05
N ASP A 46 -6.01 -32.12 5.94
CA ASP A 46 -5.60 -31.28 4.82
C ASP A 46 -6.71 -31.07 3.78
N TRP A 47 -6.88 -29.82 3.37
CA TRP A 47 -7.86 -29.42 2.36
C TRP A 47 -7.20 -29.31 0.99
N CYS A 48 -7.80 -29.95 -0.02
CA CYS A 48 -7.23 -30.06 -1.36
C CYS A 48 -7.04 -28.73 -2.11
N ASN A 49 -7.85 -27.67 -1.88
CA ASN A 49 -7.66 -26.36 -2.53
C ASN A 49 -8.25 -25.15 -1.73
N LYS A 50 -7.97 -23.91 -2.17
CA LYS A 50 -8.41 -22.63 -1.51
C LYS A 50 -9.92 -22.37 -1.58
N ARG A 51 -10.58 -22.77 -2.67
CA ARG A 51 -12.02 -22.52 -2.89
C ARG A 51 -12.87 -23.38 -1.97
N ASP A 52 -12.47 -24.63 -1.78
CA ASP A 52 -13.11 -25.58 -0.89
C ASP A 52 -12.96 -25.14 0.58
N LYS A 53 -11.76 -24.64 0.95
CA LYS A 53 -11.50 -24.03 2.27
C LYS A 53 -12.43 -22.87 2.57
N MET A 54 -12.52 -21.88 1.71
CA MET A 54 -13.35 -20.69 1.95
C MET A 54 -14.83 -21.05 2.05
N SER A 55 -15.29 -21.98 1.20
CA SER A 55 -16.67 -22.45 1.20
C SER A 55 -17.04 -23.16 2.48
N ALA A 56 -16.15 -23.99 3.02
CA ALA A 56 -16.44 -24.72 4.23
C ALA A 56 -16.15 -23.94 5.52
N LEU A 57 -15.16 -23.03 5.53
CA LEU A 57 -15.03 -22.05 6.60
C LEU A 57 -16.34 -21.24 6.70
N ARG A 58 -16.89 -20.78 5.58
CA ARG A 58 -18.21 -20.12 5.56
C ARG A 58 -19.32 -21.03 6.10
N ALA A 59 -19.31 -22.33 5.79
CA ALA A 59 -20.29 -23.28 6.31
C ALA A 59 -20.18 -23.42 7.85
N ILE A 60 -18.96 -23.60 8.37
CA ILE A 60 -18.68 -23.66 9.81
C ILE A 60 -19.11 -22.35 10.49
N LEU A 61 -18.75 -21.21 9.94
CA LEU A 61 -19.09 -19.90 10.51
C LEU A 61 -20.60 -19.65 10.54
N ARG A 62 -21.34 -20.05 9.49
CA ARG A 62 -22.82 -19.99 9.48
C ARG A 62 -23.43 -20.83 10.59
N GLU A 63 -22.82 -21.96 10.93
CA GLU A 63 -23.30 -22.83 12.01
C GLU A 63 -22.92 -22.30 13.41
N ARG A 64 -21.74 -21.71 13.55
CA ARG A 64 -21.12 -21.40 14.85
C ARG A 64 -21.35 -19.97 15.32
N LEU A 65 -21.29 -18.97 14.44
CA LEU A 65 -21.45 -17.56 14.83
C LEU A 65 -22.80 -17.27 15.50
N PRO A 66 -23.95 -17.79 15.03
CA PRO A 66 -25.24 -17.57 15.69
C PRO A 66 -25.34 -18.19 17.09
N LYS A 67 -24.48 -19.18 17.40
CA LYS A 67 -24.45 -19.90 18.69
C LYS A 67 -23.46 -19.28 19.68
N ILE A 68 -22.75 -18.22 19.31
CA ILE A 68 -21.85 -17.51 20.23
C ILE A 68 -22.72 -16.84 21.31
N PRO A 69 -22.51 -17.18 22.61
CA PRO A 69 -23.36 -16.66 23.68
C PRO A 69 -23.14 -15.18 23.95
N LYS A 70 -21.92 -14.68 23.71
CA LYS A 70 -21.53 -13.29 23.93
C LYS A 70 -20.46 -12.87 22.94
N PHE A 71 -20.72 -11.76 22.25
CA PHE A 71 -19.71 -11.03 21.49
C PHE A 71 -19.11 -9.93 22.38
N TYR A 72 -17.84 -9.63 22.16
CA TYR A 72 -17.14 -8.52 22.78
C TYR A 72 -17.37 -7.24 21.96
N PRO A 73 -17.46 -6.06 22.61
CA PRO A 73 -17.60 -4.78 21.91
C PRO A 73 -16.33 -4.38 21.13
N THR A 74 -15.20 -5.02 21.43
CA THR A 74 -13.90 -4.88 20.77
C THR A 74 -13.78 -5.90 19.63
N VAL A 75 -13.00 -6.96 19.82
CA VAL A 75 -12.83 -8.06 18.87
C VAL A 75 -13.11 -9.38 19.58
N THR A 76 -13.96 -10.21 18.99
CA THR A 76 -14.30 -11.53 19.53
C THR A 76 -13.41 -12.59 18.90
N ARG A 77 -12.61 -13.31 19.70
CA ARG A 77 -11.88 -14.49 19.23
C ARG A 77 -12.76 -15.73 19.31
N LEU A 78 -12.98 -16.38 18.17
CA LEU A 78 -13.58 -17.70 18.04
C LEU A 78 -12.49 -18.74 17.74
N THR A 79 -12.08 -19.50 18.76
CA THR A 79 -11.13 -20.60 18.58
C THR A 79 -11.88 -21.91 18.34
N LEU A 80 -11.54 -22.56 17.24
CA LEU A 80 -12.08 -23.85 16.79
C LEU A 80 -10.93 -24.86 16.80
N GLU A 81 -10.99 -25.83 17.70
CA GLU A 81 -9.99 -26.90 17.77
C GLU A 81 -10.64 -28.23 17.37
N GLY A 82 -10.08 -28.88 16.35
CA GLY A 82 -10.48 -30.24 16.00
C GLY A 82 -9.75 -31.25 16.88
N VAL A 83 -10.35 -31.62 18.02
CA VAL A 83 -9.83 -32.72 18.86
C VAL A 83 -10.66 -33.97 18.56
N ARG A 84 -10.08 -34.94 17.85
CA ARG A 84 -10.64 -36.30 17.66
C ARG A 84 -12.14 -36.34 17.30
N GLY A 85 -12.57 -35.54 16.32
CA GLY A 85 -13.96 -35.54 15.83
C GLY A 85 -14.99 -34.83 16.72
N ARG A 86 -14.60 -34.15 17.80
CA ARG A 86 -15.47 -33.24 18.55
C ARG A 86 -14.94 -31.80 18.44
N PRO A 87 -15.64 -30.89 17.73
CA PRO A 87 -15.21 -29.50 17.64
C PRO A 87 -15.39 -28.82 19.00
N THR A 88 -14.29 -28.59 19.72
CA THR A 88 -14.31 -27.72 20.90
C THR A 88 -14.26 -26.28 20.42
N GLN A 89 -15.20 -25.48 20.90
CA GLN A 89 -15.30 -24.05 20.62
C GLN A 89 -14.95 -23.28 21.89
N ARG A 90 -14.03 -22.32 21.77
CA ARG A 90 -13.73 -21.35 22.82
C ARG A 90 -13.97 -19.95 22.29
N VAL A 91 -14.66 -19.12 23.07
CA VAL A 91 -14.91 -17.71 22.74
C VAL A 91 -14.24 -16.84 23.79
N THR A 92 -13.35 -15.95 23.37
CA THR A 92 -12.65 -14.99 24.25
C THR A 92 -12.60 -13.61 23.59
N GLU A 93 -12.20 -12.59 24.33
CA GLU A 93 -11.81 -11.31 23.73
C GLU A 93 -10.47 -11.47 23.02
N ASP A 94 -10.34 -10.90 21.82
CA ASP A 94 -9.09 -10.92 21.09
C ASP A 94 -8.25 -9.69 21.38
N LYS A 95 -7.51 -9.72 22.50
CA LYS A 95 -6.69 -8.58 22.92
C LYS A 95 -5.54 -8.23 21.97
N GLN A 96 -5.11 -9.17 21.12
CA GLN A 96 -4.02 -8.94 20.16
C GLN A 96 -4.50 -8.16 18.93
N GLU A 97 -5.81 -8.22 18.65
CA GLU A 97 -6.44 -7.55 17.51
C GLU A 97 -7.10 -6.23 17.90
N ILE A 98 -6.97 -5.83 19.17
CA ILE A 98 -7.40 -4.50 19.63
C ILE A 98 -6.36 -3.50 19.17
N VAL A 99 -6.82 -2.52 18.40
CA VAL A 99 -5.99 -1.43 17.90
C VAL A 99 -6.10 -0.24 18.84
N ASP A 100 -4.97 0.17 19.41
CA ASP A 100 -4.88 1.36 20.26
C ASP A 100 -4.81 2.62 19.38
N TYR A 101 -5.96 3.04 18.85
CA TYR A 101 -6.05 4.23 18.02
C TYR A 101 -5.63 5.49 18.78
N ILE A 102 -5.11 6.46 18.03
CA ILE A 102 -4.56 7.71 18.56
C ILE A 102 -5.56 8.83 18.27
N PRO A 103 -5.90 9.71 19.23
CA PRO A 103 -6.76 10.85 18.96
C PRO A 103 -6.07 11.84 18.02
N VAL A 104 -6.84 12.66 17.30
CA VAL A 104 -6.26 13.71 16.45
C VAL A 104 -5.46 14.70 17.30
N PRO A 105 -4.14 14.86 17.09
CA PRO A 105 -3.34 15.83 17.81
C PRO A 105 -3.74 17.27 17.46
N SER A 106 -3.54 18.20 18.39
CA SER A 106 -3.82 19.63 18.15
C SER A 106 -3.04 20.21 16.97
N SER A 107 -1.84 19.70 16.70
CA SER A 107 -1.01 20.10 15.55
C SER A 107 -1.62 19.77 14.18
N LEU A 108 -2.63 18.89 14.14
CA LEU A 108 -3.33 18.46 12.93
C LEU A 108 -4.80 18.94 12.91
N SER A 109 -5.18 19.83 13.83
CA SER A 109 -6.56 20.31 13.97
C SER A 109 -7.04 21.20 12.82
N HIS A 110 -6.12 21.71 11.99
CA HIS A 110 -6.43 22.44 10.77
C HIS A 110 -6.87 21.52 9.62
N ILE A 111 -6.59 20.21 9.71
CA ILE A 111 -7.00 19.23 8.70
C ILE A 111 -8.45 18.84 8.96
N ARG A 112 -9.24 18.79 7.89
CA ARG A 112 -10.64 18.37 7.93
C ARG A 112 -10.77 16.95 8.46
N THR A 113 -11.75 16.71 9.33
CA THR A 113 -12.07 15.37 9.82
C THR A 113 -13.33 14.80 9.16
N VAL A 114 -13.36 13.48 9.00
CA VAL A 114 -14.47 12.73 8.40
C VAL A 114 -14.85 11.59 9.33
N GLN A 115 -16.13 11.45 9.67
CA GLN A 115 -16.57 10.28 10.44
C GLN A 115 -16.47 9.02 9.59
N ILE A 116 -15.87 7.96 10.13
CA ILE A 116 -15.70 6.69 9.41
C ILE A 116 -17.06 6.11 8.97
N THR A 117 -18.12 6.40 9.72
CA THR A 117 -19.50 5.99 9.39
C THR A 117 -20.09 6.72 8.19
N ASP A 118 -19.50 7.84 7.75
CA ASP A 118 -19.93 8.60 6.58
C ASP A 118 -19.32 8.06 5.28
N LEU A 119 -18.35 7.15 5.38
CA LEU A 119 -17.70 6.52 4.23
C LEU A 119 -18.51 5.32 3.75
N TYR A 120 -18.79 5.29 2.44
CA TYR A 120 -19.37 4.12 1.78
C TYR A 120 -18.28 3.37 1.01
N LYS A 121 -17.93 2.16 1.44
CA LYS A 121 -16.94 1.30 0.78
C LYS A 121 -17.46 0.79 -0.57
N VAL A 122 -16.69 1.06 -1.62
CA VAL A 122 -16.94 0.57 -2.98
C VAL A 122 -16.23 -0.76 -3.19
N THR A 123 -14.91 -0.79 -3.00
CA THR A 123 -14.08 -1.99 -3.16
C THR A 123 -12.78 -1.85 -2.38
N ALA A 124 -12.12 -2.96 -2.07
CA ALA A 124 -10.72 -2.95 -1.65
C ALA A 124 -9.81 -2.71 -2.87
N LEU A 125 -8.78 -1.87 -2.72
CA LEU A 125 -7.77 -1.60 -3.74
C LEU A 125 -6.51 -2.42 -3.49
N CYS A 126 -5.97 -2.33 -2.27
CA CYS A 126 -4.86 -3.15 -1.79
C CYS A 126 -4.97 -3.33 -0.27
N MET A 127 -3.93 -3.89 0.36
CA MET A 127 -3.91 -4.07 1.81
C MET A 127 -4.06 -2.71 2.50
N ASP A 128 -5.04 -2.62 3.39
CA ASP A 128 -5.37 -1.41 4.15
C ASP A 128 -5.75 -0.18 3.32
N VAL A 129 -6.09 -0.35 2.03
CA VAL A 129 -6.60 0.74 1.19
C VAL A 129 -7.89 0.34 0.49
N ASP A 130 -8.94 1.11 0.71
CA ASP A 130 -10.24 0.94 0.08
C ASP A 130 -10.57 2.12 -0.84
N GLN A 131 -11.27 1.85 -1.93
CA GLN A 131 -12.03 2.88 -2.64
C GLN A 131 -13.33 3.13 -1.88
N VAL A 132 -13.61 4.39 -1.54
CA VAL A 132 -14.82 4.80 -0.84
C VAL A 132 -15.54 5.93 -1.57
N ARG A 133 -16.83 6.14 -1.26
CA ARG A 133 -17.55 7.36 -1.59
C ARG A 133 -17.81 8.16 -0.34
N TRP A 134 -17.56 9.46 -0.43
CA TRP A 134 -17.89 10.46 0.58
C TRP A 134 -18.25 11.76 -0.11
N GLU A 135 -19.33 12.42 0.34
CA GLU A 135 -19.91 13.61 -0.33
C GLU A 135 -20.13 13.38 -1.85
N ASN A 136 -20.58 12.18 -2.23
CA ASN A 136 -20.78 11.70 -3.61
C ASN A 136 -19.51 11.63 -4.50
N ARG A 137 -18.32 11.89 -3.96
CA ARG A 137 -17.04 11.80 -4.68
C ARG A 137 -16.27 10.51 -4.34
N PRO A 138 -15.50 9.95 -5.27
CA PRO A 138 -14.64 8.81 -5.00
C PRO A 138 -13.35 9.24 -4.29
N TRP A 139 -12.94 8.47 -3.28
CA TRP A 139 -11.71 8.68 -2.51
C TRP A 139 -10.98 7.36 -2.31
N ALA A 140 -9.67 7.43 -2.10
CA ALA A 140 -8.89 6.34 -1.54
C ALA A 140 -8.80 6.53 -0.03
N PHE A 141 -9.30 5.57 0.74
CA PHE A 141 -9.23 5.55 2.19
C PHE A 141 -8.13 4.58 2.62
N LYS A 142 -7.06 5.10 3.22
CA LYS A 142 -6.00 4.30 3.84
C LYS A 142 -6.35 4.08 5.31
N LEU A 143 -6.62 2.84 5.68
CA LEU A 143 -7.08 2.43 7.00
C LEU A 143 -5.93 2.35 7.99
N THR A 144 -6.18 2.75 9.23
CA THR A 144 -5.30 2.43 10.36
C THR A 144 -5.59 1.00 10.82
N SER A 145 -4.71 0.05 10.48
CA SER A 145 -4.84 -1.36 10.85
C SER A 145 -4.08 -1.68 12.15
N TYR A 146 -2.78 -1.98 12.09
CA TYR A 146 -1.99 -2.46 13.23
C TYR A 146 -0.92 -1.45 13.70
N ASN A 147 -0.69 -0.37 12.96
CA ASN A 147 0.34 0.63 13.27
C ASN A 147 -0.22 2.08 13.33
N PRO A 148 -1.02 2.43 14.35
CA PRO A 148 -1.54 3.79 14.53
C PRO A 148 -0.47 4.88 14.56
N LYS A 149 0.70 4.60 15.16
CA LYS A 149 1.82 5.55 15.22
C LYS A 149 2.40 5.83 13.84
N GLY A 150 2.59 4.79 13.02
CA GLY A 150 3.04 4.94 11.63
C GLY A 150 2.04 5.71 10.79
N ASN A 151 0.74 5.42 10.95
CA ASN A 151 -0.32 6.15 10.24
C ASN A 151 -0.32 7.65 10.62
N LEU A 152 -0.18 7.99 11.91
CA LEU A 152 -0.07 9.38 12.34
C LEU A 152 1.19 10.07 11.79
N ARG A 153 2.32 9.35 11.71
CA ARG A 153 3.56 9.86 11.10
C ARG A 153 3.35 10.16 9.63
N GLU A 154 2.69 9.28 8.89
CA GLU A 154 2.37 9.48 7.47
C GLU A 154 1.47 10.69 7.25
N ILE A 155 0.39 10.82 8.04
CA ILE A 155 -0.49 12.01 8.02
C ILE A 155 0.32 13.28 8.23
N SER A 156 1.24 13.28 9.20
CA SER A 156 2.09 14.43 9.51
C SER A 156 3.05 14.79 8.37
N ILE A 157 3.60 13.80 7.65
CA ILE A 157 4.45 14.02 6.49
C ILE A 157 3.63 14.58 5.32
N LEU A 158 2.45 14.01 5.05
CA LEU A 158 1.57 14.50 3.99
C LEU A 158 1.11 15.94 4.24
N ASP A 159 0.83 16.29 5.49
CA ASP A 159 0.48 17.66 5.89
C ASP A 159 1.64 18.64 5.64
N GLN A 160 2.87 18.27 6.03
CA GLN A 160 4.08 19.05 5.75
C GLN A 160 4.34 19.23 4.25
N LEU A 161 3.96 18.23 3.44
CA LEU A 161 4.14 18.21 1.98
C LEU A 161 2.92 18.74 1.21
N SER A 162 1.92 19.31 1.88
CA SER A 162 0.66 19.78 1.26
C SER A 162 0.85 20.80 0.12
N HIS A 163 1.96 21.52 0.09
CA HIS A 163 2.26 22.47 -0.99
C HIS A 163 2.95 21.85 -2.21
N SER A 164 3.38 20.58 -2.13
CA SER A 164 4.07 19.92 -3.25
C SER A 164 3.06 19.45 -4.31
N PRO A 165 3.19 19.87 -5.58
CA PRO A 165 2.30 19.42 -6.65
C PRO A 165 2.55 17.97 -7.10
N PHE A 166 3.62 17.35 -6.61
CA PHE A 166 4.07 16.02 -7.03
C PHE A 166 3.95 14.96 -5.91
N VAL A 167 3.27 15.32 -4.82
CA VAL A 167 2.92 14.43 -3.70
C VAL A 167 1.39 14.34 -3.62
N ILE A 168 0.87 13.15 -3.30
CA ILE A 168 -0.57 12.97 -3.11
C ILE A 168 -1.07 13.87 -1.98
N GLN A 169 -2.19 14.55 -2.23
CA GLN A 169 -2.76 15.47 -1.26
C GLN A 169 -3.60 14.73 -0.22
N LEU A 170 -3.36 15.05 1.04
CA LEU A 170 -4.19 14.63 2.16
C LEU A 170 -5.47 15.49 2.18
N GLU A 171 -6.63 14.85 2.00
CA GLU A 171 -7.90 15.58 2.01
C GLU A 171 -8.52 15.65 3.40
N GLY A 172 -8.38 14.57 4.19
CA GLY A 172 -8.99 14.52 5.49
C GLY A 172 -8.55 13.34 6.33
N ILE A 173 -8.63 13.52 7.65
CA ILE A 173 -8.39 12.49 8.64
C ILE A 173 -9.71 11.79 8.95
N VAL A 174 -9.74 10.48 8.79
CA VAL A 174 -10.91 9.67 9.10
C VAL A 174 -10.88 9.33 10.58
N ILE A 175 -11.96 9.63 11.29
CA ILE A 175 -12.08 9.45 12.74
C ILE A 175 -13.30 8.63 13.12
N ASP A 176 -13.28 8.03 14.30
CA ASP A 176 -14.49 7.49 14.90
C ASP A 176 -15.28 8.55 15.72
N ARG A 177 -16.39 8.12 16.31
CA ARG A 177 -17.27 8.95 17.15
C ARG A 177 -16.59 9.51 18.42
N HIS A 178 -15.41 9.00 18.77
CA HIS A 178 -14.63 9.39 19.93
C HIS A 178 -13.38 10.21 19.52
N ASN A 179 -13.30 10.65 18.26
CA ASN A 179 -12.20 11.42 17.66
C ASN A 179 -10.86 10.67 17.59
N PHE A 180 -10.89 9.33 17.59
CA PHE A 180 -9.70 8.53 17.32
C PHE A 180 -9.49 8.33 15.82
N ILE A 181 -8.25 8.48 15.37
CA ILE A 181 -7.84 8.31 13.98
C ILE A 181 -8.06 6.86 13.55
N ARG A 182 -8.83 6.68 12.49
CA ARG A 182 -9.08 5.40 11.82
C ARG A 182 -8.44 5.32 10.44
N GLY A 183 -7.80 6.39 10.01
CA GLY A 183 -7.01 6.47 8.80
C GLY A 183 -7.12 7.86 8.18
N PHE A 184 -6.94 7.93 6.87
CA PHE A 184 -7.06 9.19 6.13
C PHE A 184 -7.52 8.95 4.69
N ILE A 185 -8.08 9.98 4.07
CA ILE A 185 -8.51 9.96 2.68
C ILE A 185 -7.63 10.83 1.78
N THR A 186 -7.40 10.35 0.57
CA THR A 186 -6.75 11.06 -0.53
C THR A 186 -7.58 10.92 -1.81
N PRO A 187 -7.37 11.80 -2.82
CA PRO A 187 -8.06 11.66 -4.09
C PRO A 187 -7.83 10.28 -4.72
N PHE A 188 -8.90 9.65 -5.20
CA PHE A 188 -8.81 8.35 -5.86
C PHE A 188 -8.21 8.50 -7.27
N MET A 189 -7.14 7.76 -7.57
CA MET A 189 -6.49 7.74 -8.89
C MET A 189 -6.96 6.52 -9.70
N PRO A 190 -7.86 6.69 -10.69
CA PRO A 190 -8.47 5.56 -11.40
C PRO A 190 -7.49 4.79 -12.29
N ARG A 191 -6.36 5.40 -12.66
CA ARG A 191 -5.31 4.77 -13.48
C ARG A 191 -4.38 3.86 -12.67
N GLY A 192 -4.52 3.85 -11.34
CA GLY A 192 -3.66 3.09 -10.46
C GLY A 192 -2.23 3.64 -10.40
N ASP A 193 -1.32 2.76 -10.04
CA ASP A 193 0.10 3.05 -9.87
C ASP A 193 0.89 2.94 -11.19
N LEU A 194 2.13 3.43 -11.19
CA LEU A 194 2.98 3.42 -12.37
C LEU A 194 3.27 1.99 -12.84
N ALA A 195 3.34 1.00 -11.92
CA ALA A 195 3.48 -0.39 -12.33
C ALA A 195 2.25 -0.86 -13.13
N ASN A 196 1.03 -0.48 -12.71
CA ASN A 196 -0.20 -0.77 -13.47
C ASN A 196 -0.15 -0.12 -14.85
N VAL A 197 0.27 1.15 -14.93
CA VAL A 197 0.35 1.89 -16.21
C VAL A 197 1.34 1.23 -17.16
N LEU A 198 2.51 0.80 -16.66
CA LEU A 198 3.52 0.11 -17.46
C LEU A 198 3.06 -1.30 -17.85
N GLU A 199 2.43 -2.05 -16.94
CA GLU A 199 1.92 -3.41 -17.22
C GLU A 199 0.80 -3.40 -18.27
N MET A 200 -0.18 -2.50 -18.16
CA MET A 200 -1.31 -2.40 -19.10
C MET A 200 -0.85 -2.22 -20.56
N ARG A 201 0.27 -1.53 -20.79
CA ARG A 201 0.85 -1.36 -22.14
C ARG A 201 1.31 -2.68 -22.75
N HIS A 202 1.80 -3.63 -21.95
CA HIS A 202 2.31 -4.91 -22.42
C HIS A 202 1.24 -6.02 -22.51
N THR A 203 -0.03 -5.68 -22.28
CA THR A 203 -1.16 -6.60 -22.42
C THR A 203 -1.90 -6.40 -23.74
N ASP A 204 -2.72 -7.37 -24.16
CA ASP A 204 -3.63 -7.27 -25.33
C ASP A 204 -4.64 -6.10 -25.23
N GLN A 205 -4.73 -5.42 -24.08
CA GLN A 205 -5.54 -4.23 -23.87
C GLN A 205 -4.77 -2.91 -24.09
N GLY A 206 -3.46 -2.98 -24.31
CA GLY A 206 -2.62 -1.85 -24.68
C GLY A 206 -2.99 -1.33 -26.07
N VAL A 207 -2.87 -0.01 -26.28
CA VAL A 207 -3.08 0.56 -27.62
C VAL A 207 -1.93 0.11 -28.51
N THR A 208 -2.25 -0.66 -29.55
CA THR A 208 -1.30 -1.10 -30.57
C THR A 208 -1.34 -0.17 -31.79
N ASN A 209 -0.21 -0.03 -32.48
CA ASN A 209 -0.17 0.55 -33.82
C ASN A 209 -0.75 -0.44 -34.85
N ASP A 210 -0.93 0.01 -36.09
CA ASP A 210 -1.45 -0.78 -37.21
C ASP A 210 -0.65 -2.07 -37.48
N ASP A 211 0.60 -2.15 -37.02
CA ASP A 211 1.50 -3.31 -37.12
C ASP A 211 1.41 -4.28 -35.92
N GLY A 212 0.53 -4.02 -34.96
CA GLY A 212 0.35 -4.83 -33.76
C GLY A 212 1.38 -4.57 -32.65
N THR A 213 2.25 -3.56 -32.79
CA THR A 213 3.21 -3.18 -31.74
C THR A 213 2.58 -2.25 -30.72
N THR A 214 2.83 -2.47 -29.42
CA THR A 214 2.39 -1.56 -28.35
C THR A 214 2.94 -0.16 -28.59
N ILE A 215 2.07 0.86 -28.51
CA ILE A 215 2.49 2.26 -28.53
C ILE A 215 3.34 2.53 -27.28
N ALA A 216 4.61 2.83 -27.48
CA ALA A 216 5.53 3.24 -26.43
C ALA A 216 5.11 4.58 -25.82
N LEU A 217 5.44 4.80 -24.54
CA LEU A 217 5.31 6.12 -23.94
C LEU A 217 6.27 7.09 -24.63
N GLY A 218 5.75 8.23 -25.08
CA GLY A 218 6.58 9.30 -25.65
C GLY A 218 7.68 9.71 -24.66
N TRP A 219 8.89 9.90 -25.16
CA TRP A 219 10.05 10.23 -24.32
C TRP A 219 9.82 11.46 -23.43
N SER A 220 9.09 12.47 -23.93
CA SER A 220 8.70 13.66 -23.17
C SER A 220 7.87 13.34 -21.93
N ILE A 221 6.97 12.34 -21.99
CA ILE A 221 6.17 11.90 -20.84
C ILE A 221 7.07 11.21 -19.82
N LYS A 222 7.95 10.31 -20.28
CA LYS A 222 8.93 9.62 -19.41
C LYS A 222 9.82 10.62 -18.70
N LEU A 223 10.37 11.59 -19.43
CA LEU A 223 11.21 12.63 -18.86
C LEU A 223 10.44 13.53 -17.89
N SER A 224 9.19 13.87 -18.21
CA SER A 224 8.32 14.62 -17.30
C SER A 224 8.07 13.86 -16.00
N TRP A 225 7.76 12.56 -16.05
CA TRP A 225 7.55 11.76 -14.84
C TRP A 225 8.85 11.57 -14.06
N ALA A 226 9.98 11.30 -14.72
CA ALA A 226 11.29 11.25 -14.09
C ALA A 226 11.57 12.55 -13.30
N ASN A 227 11.31 13.70 -13.91
CA ASN A 227 11.50 14.99 -13.27
C ASN A 227 10.58 15.17 -12.06
N GLN A 228 9.29 14.87 -12.21
CA GLN A 228 8.29 15.02 -11.14
C GLN A 228 8.60 14.12 -9.95
N ILE A 229 8.96 12.85 -10.18
CA ILE A 229 9.32 11.91 -9.11
C ILE A 229 10.59 12.41 -8.38
N THR A 230 11.62 12.84 -9.10
CA THR A 230 12.84 13.37 -8.48
C THR A 230 12.57 14.64 -7.66
N ARG A 231 11.67 15.54 -8.13
CA ARG A 231 11.23 16.72 -7.36
C ARG A 231 10.51 16.32 -6.08
N SER A 232 9.67 15.28 -6.13
CA SER A 232 9.02 14.75 -4.93
C SER A 232 10.04 14.22 -3.94
N THR A 233 11.00 13.39 -4.39
CA THR A 233 12.07 12.85 -3.54
C THR A 233 12.87 13.95 -2.87
N HIS A 234 13.22 15.02 -3.60
CA HIS A 234 13.91 16.17 -3.03
C HIS A 234 13.11 16.90 -1.94
N ALA A 235 11.79 16.99 -2.09
CA ALA A 235 10.93 17.74 -1.18
C ALA A 235 10.72 17.05 0.18
N ILE A 236 11.03 15.75 0.30
CA ILE A 236 10.82 14.98 1.52
C ILE A 236 11.81 15.47 2.59
N PRO A 237 11.35 15.87 3.80
CA PRO A 237 12.24 16.37 4.85
C PRO A 237 13.25 15.32 5.39
N ALA A 238 12.95 14.04 5.17
CA ALA A 238 13.78 12.90 5.51
C ALA A 238 13.93 12.00 4.28
N CYS A 239 13.97 10.69 4.46
CA CYS A 239 13.88 9.69 3.40
C CYS A 239 12.46 9.12 3.27
N HIS A 240 12.12 8.65 2.08
CA HIS A 240 10.93 7.87 1.79
C HIS A 240 11.09 6.42 2.21
N GLY A 241 12.20 5.79 1.81
CA GLY A 241 12.59 4.44 2.19
C GLY A 241 11.97 3.28 1.42
N ASP A 242 11.14 3.55 0.40
CA ASP A 242 10.52 2.51 -0.43
C ASP A 242 10.06 3.09 -1.79
N ILE A 243 10.93 3.88 -2.43
CA ILE A 243 10.64 4.46 -3.75
C ILE A 243 10.58 3.32 -4.78
N LYS A 244 9.43 3.16 -5.41
CA LYS A 244 9.15 2.10 -6.40
C LYS A 244 7.98 2.49 -7.30
N PRO A 245 7.79 1.84 -8.46
CA PRO A 245 6.69 2.18 -9.36
C PRO A 245 5.30 2.07 -8.72
N ARG A 246 5.11 1.12 -7.78
CA ARG A 246 3.84 0.97 -7.05
C ARG A 246 3.53 2.12 -6.09
N ASN A 247 4.53 2.93 -5.73
CA ASN A 247 4.38 4.10 -4.87
C ASN A 247 4.34 5.40 -5.69
N VAL A 248 4.15 5.31 -7.01
CA VAL A 248 3.94 6.47 -7.89
C VAL A 248 2.59 6.33 -8.56
N LEU A 249 1.65 7.24 -8.30
CA LEU A 249 0.36 7.30 -8.97
C LEU A 249 0.42 8.26 -10.16
N THR A 250 -0.55 8.13 -11.08
CA THR A 250 -0.78 9.14 -12.12
C THR A 250 -2.14 9.81 -11.93
N ASN A 251 -2.15 11.14 -11.88
CA ASN A 251 -3.39 11.88 -11.74
C ASN A 251 -4.12 12.06 -13.09
N GLU A 252 -5.30 12.68 -13.06
CA GLU A 252 -6.13 12.88 -14.26
C GLU A 252 -5.42 13.72 -15.33
N THR A 253 -4.61 14.69 -14.91
CA THR A 253 -3.80 15.56 -15.78
C THR A 253 -2.54 14.89 -16.33
N GLY A 254 -2.25 13.66 -15.92
CA GLY A 254 -1.08 12.90 -16.38
C GLY A 254 0.20 13.20 -15.61
N GLN A 255 0.13 13.81 -14.43
CA GLN A 255 1.29 14.02 -13.56
C GLN A 255 1.53 12.82 -12.64
N ALA A 256 2.81 12.54 -12.37
CA ALA A 256 3.25 11.56 -11.40
C ALA A 256 3.17 12.13 -9.98
N LEU A 257 2.61 11.35 -9.05
CA LEU A 257 2.44 11.69 -7.64
C LEU A 257 3.05 10.60 -6.76
N LEU A 258 3.94 10.98 -5.84
CA LEU A 258 4.53 10.05 -4.87
C LEU A 258 3.57 9.82 -3.69
N ILE A 259 3.50 8.57 -3.22
CA ILE A 259 2.62 8.10 -2.14
C ILE A 259 3.36 7.18 -1.16
N ASP A 260 2.74 6.86 -0.02
CA ASP A 260 3.20 5.85 0.94
C ASP A 260 4.49 6.21 1.71
N PHE A 261 4.44 7.33 2.45
CA PHE A 261 5.57 7.90 3.21
C PHE A 261 5.87 7.19 4.55
N CYS A 262 5.15 6.11 4.87
CA CYS A 262 5.43 5.27 6.02
C CYS A 262 5.22 3.79 5.64
N PRO A 263 6.08 3.26 4.76
CA PRO A 263 5.88 1.93 4.21
C PRO A 263 5.95 0.87 5.32
N GLY A 264 5.13 -0.18 5.19
CA GLY A 264 5.08 -1.30 6.14
C GLY A 264 6.33 -2.20 6.10
N GLY A 265 7.19 -2.01 5.10
CA GLY A 265 8.44 -2.72 4.86
C GLY A 265 9.15 -2.16 3.62
N ILE A 266 10.30 -2.73 3.26
CA ILE A 266 11.10 -2.29 2.12
C ILE A 266 10.97 -3.32 1.00
N THR A 267 10.83 -2.85 -0.23
CA THR A 267 10.74 -3.71 -1.41
C THR A 267 12.14 -4.09 -1.90
N ASN A 268 12.58 -5.32 -1.64
CA ASN A 268 13.94 -5.78 -1.97
C ASN A 268 14.38 -5.47 -3.41
N ALA A 269 13.47 -5.60 -4.39
CA ALA A 269 13.77 -5.35 -5.80
C ALA A 269 14.17 -3.90 -6.12
N PHE A 270 13.84 -2.95 -5.24
CA PHE A 270 14.16 -1.53 -5.38
C PHE A 270 15.08 -1.02 -4.28
N ALA A 271 15.52 -1.88 -3.35
CA ALA A 271 16.34 -1.48 -2.21
C ALA A 271 17.82 -1.36 -2.58
N ALA A 272 18.50 -0.41 -1.95
CA ALA A 272 19.94 -0.23 -2.10
C ALA A 272 20.74 -1.39 -1.48
N PRO A 273 21.94 -1.73 -1.98
CA PRO A 273 22.74 -2.85 -1.49
C PRO A 273 23.03 -2.77 0.02
N GLU A 274 23.34 -1.57 0.53
CA GLU A 274 23.61 -1.34 1.94
C GLU A 274 22.39 -1.58 2.83
N ILE A 275 21.18 -1.30 2.33
CA ILE A 275 19.92 -1.59 3.03
C ILE A 275 19.62 -3.09 3.00
N LEU A 276 19.84 -3.75 1.85
CA LEU A 276 19.65 -5.20 1.71
C LEU A 276 20.58 -6.00 2.63
N ALA A 277 21.78 -5.48 2.91
CA ALA A 277 22.74 -6.12 3.82
C ALA A 277 22.23 -6.22 5.27
N ILE A 278 21.37 -5.28 5.70
CA ILE A 278 20.90 -5.14 7.09
C ILE A 278 19.40 -5.37 7.27
N ILE A 279 18.61 -5.47 6.19
CA ILE A 279 17.13 -5.54 6.25
C ILE A 279 16.58 -6.72 7.07
N ASN A 280 17.35 -7.81 7.17
CA ASN A 280 16.97 -9.02 7.93
C ASN A 280 17.66 -9.11 9.30
N ASP A 281 18.41 -8.10 9.70
CA ASP A 281 19.06 -8.06 11.01
C ASP A 281 18.03 -7.73 12.10
N PRO A 282 17.75 -8.66 13.05
CA PRO A 282 16.76 -8.43 14.10
C PRO A 282 17.20 -7.38 15.14
N GLU A 283 18.48 -7.02 15.21
CA GLU A 283 18.98 -6.00 16.13
C GLU A 283 18.93 -4.59 15.54
N THR A 284 18.74 -4.47 14.23
CA THR A 284 18.74 -3.21 13.50
C THR A 284 17.32 -2.65 13.33
N ASP A 285 17.09 -1.42 13.81
CA ASP A 285 15.89 -0.67 13.44
C ASP A 285 16.09 -0.03 12.08
N ILE A 286 15.74 -0.79 11.03
CA ILE A 286 15.96 -0.40 9.63
C ILE A 286 15.44 1.00 9.30
N LYS A 287 14.40 1.49 9.99
CA LYS A 287 13.82 2.82 9.75
C LYS A 287 14.77 3.96 10.06
N ASN A 288 15.76 3.73 10.94
CA ASN A 288 16.77 4.72 11.29
C ASN A 288 17.99 4.65 10.36
N GLU A 289 18.15 3.56 9.62
CA GLU A 289 19.28 3.31 8.72
C GLU A 289 18.99 3.71 7.26
N ILE A 290 17.72 3.95 6.91
CA ILE A 290 17.36 4.43 5.58
C ILE A 290 17.88 5.86 5.40
N THR A 291 18.66 6.07 4.35
CA THR A 291 19.25 7.37 4.01
C THR A 291 18.65 7.96 2.73
N ALA A 292 18.88 9.25 2.49
CA ALA A 292 18.56 9.87 1.22
C ALA A 292 19.32 9.22 0.04
N MET A 293 20.54 8.71 0.26
CA MET A 293 21.30 8.02 -0.78
C MET A 293 20.72 6.64 -1.12
N ALA A 294 20.10 5.96 -0.16
CA ALA A 294 19.32 4.74 -0.44
C ALA A 294 18.10 5.07 -1.34
N ASP A 295 17.41 6.18 -1.07
CA ASP A 295 16.32 6.66 -1.93
C ASP A 295 16.80 7.02 -3.35
N MET A 296 17.99 7.60 -3.49
CA MET A 296 18.57 7.89 -4.80
C MET A 296 18.83 6.62 -5.61
N TYR A 297 19.28 5.55 -4.95
CA TYR A 297 19.41 4.24 -5.60
C TYR A 297 18.06 3.69 -6.07
N SER A 298 17.06 3.69 -5.19
CA SER A 298 15.69 3.27 -5.52
C SER A 298 15.10 4.09 -6.66
N LEU A 299 15.32 5.41 -6.65
CA LEU A 299 14.94 6.33 -7.72
C LEU A 299 15.63 5.96 -9.03
N GLY A 300 16.93 5.65 -9.03
CA GLY A 300 17.66 5.17 -10.21
C GLY A 300 17.02 3.95 -10.86
N LEU A 301 16.58 2.98 -10.04
CA LEU A 301 15.83 1.82 -10.54
C LEU A 301 14.46 2.22 -11.09
N VAL A 302 13.73 3.15 -10.45
CA VAL A 302 12.46 3.69 -10.98
C VAL A 302 12.66 4.39 -12.33
N LEU A 303 13.74 5.16 -12.48
CA LEU A 303 14.08 5.84 -13.73
C LEU A 303 14.42 4.85 -14.85
N TYR A 304 15.12 3.76 -14.53
CA TYR A 304 15.38 2.67 -15.47
C TYR A 304 14.09 2.01 -15.95
N VAL A 305 13.23 1.56 -15.02
CA VAL A 305 12.00 0.85 -15.38
C VAL A 305 11.04 1.74 -16.17
N LEU A 306 11.04 3.04 -15.92
CA LEU A 306 10.30 4.02 -16.70
C LEU A 306 10.82 4.16 -18.14
N ALA A 307 12.15 4.21 -18.32
CA ALA A 307 12.76 4.31 -19.64
C ALA A 307 12.54 3.04 -20.49
N GLU A 308 12.73 1.88 -19.88
CA GLU A 308 12.55 0.56 -20.49
C GLU A 308 11.08 0.09 -20.52
N GLU A 309 10.17 0.87 -19.92
CA GLU A 309 8.75 0.54 -19.76
C GLU A 309 8.52 -0.85 -19.14
N THR A 310 9.34 -1.27 -18.18
CA THR A 310 9.23 -2.56 -17.48
C THR A 310 8.67 -2.37 -16.06
N THR A 311 8.31 -3.44 -15.37
CA THR A 311 7.89 -3.41 -13.96
C THR A 311 8.99 -3.85 -12.99
N GLU A 312 10.07 -4.43 -13.53
CA GLU A 312 11.17 -5.00 -12.76
C GLU A 312 12.52 -4.52 -13.31
N ALA A 313 13.48 -4.37 -12.41
CA ALA A 313 14.88 -4.12 -12.74
C ALA A 313 15.74 -5.29 -12.23
N ALA A 314 16.56 -5.84 -13.13
CA ALA A 314 17.56 -6.84 -12.80
C ALA A 314 18.94 -6.30 -13.14
N LEU A 315 19.91 -6.52 -12.25
CA LEU A 315 21.29 -6.11 -12.45
C LEU A 315 22.11 -7.25 -13.09
N PRO A 316 23.05 -6.95 -14.02
CA PRO A 316 23.30 -5.63 -14.60
C PRO A 316 22.14 -5.17 -15.52
N LEU A 317 21.90 -3.86 -15.57
CA LEU A 317 20.82 -3.28 -16.37
C LEU A 317 20.99 -3.58 -17.86
N VAL A 318 19.88 -3.87 -18.56
CA VAL A 318 19.86 -4.15 -20.00
C VAL A 318 18.95 -3.17 -20.71
N TRP A 319 19.54 -2.22 -21.42
CA TRP A 319 18.82 -1.21 -22.20
C TRP A 319 18.41 -1.76 -23.57
N ARG A 320 17.17 -2.24 -23.68
CA ARG A 320 16.56 -2.73 -24.91
C ARG A 320 15.92 -1.61 -25.71
N ASN A 321 15.47 -0.55 -25.05
CA ASN A 321 14.90 0.61 -25.73
C ASN A 321 16.02 1.49 -26.31
N GLY A 322 16.28 1.33 -27.60
CA GLY A 322 17.28 2.12 -28.34
C GLY A 322 17.01 3.62 -28.32
N GLY A 323 15.78 4.05 -28.01
CA GLY A 323 15.39 5.47 -27.93
C GLY A 323 15.83 6.19 -26.65
N THR A 324 16.33 5.48 -25.62
CA THR A 324 16.76 6.10 -24.38
C THR A 324 18.11 6.84 -24.57
N PRO A 325 18.18 8.17 -24.37
CA PRO A 325 19.41 8.96 -24.52
C PRO A 325 20.53 8.53 -23.59
N MET A 326 21.78 8.66 -24.04
CA MET A 326 22.95 8.22 -23.27
C MET A 326 23.08 8.95 -21.93
N TRP A 327 22.87 10.27 -21.91
CA TRP A 327 22.94 11.07 -20.68
C TRP A 327 21.96 10.58 -19.59
N TYR A 328 20.79 10.05 -19.98
CA TYR A 328 19.81 9.52 -19.05
C TYR A 328 20.27 8.17 -18.49
N ARG A 329 20.86 7.32 -19.35
CA ARG A 329 21.46 6.04 -18.92
C ARG A 329 22.61 6.28 -17.94
N GLU A 330 23.44 7.29 -18.20
CA GLU A 330 24.54 7.70 -17.32
C GLU A 330 24.01 8.22 -15.97
N ALA A 331 22.97 9.07 -15.98
CA ALA A 331 22.33 9.55 -14.76
C ALA A 331 21.76 8.40 -13.91
N VAL A 332 21.09 7.42 -14.55
CA VAL A 332 20.63 6.20 -13.89
C VAL A 332 21.81 5.41 -13.31
N GLN A 333 22.89 5.22 -14.08
CA GLN A 333 24.05 4.48 -13.62
C GLN A 333 24.74 5.14 -12.41
N GLN A 334 24.79 6.47 -12.36
CA GLN A 334 25.31 7.22 -11.21
C GLN A 334 24.46 7.02 -9.95
N CYS A 335 23.13 7.00 -10.09
CA CYS A 335 22.22 6.68 -8.99
C CYS A 335 22.45 5.28 -8.43
N LEU A 336 22.91 4.34 -9.26
CA LEU A 336 23.14 2.94 -8.90
C LEU A 336 24.58 2.63 -8.49
N ALA A 337 25.36 3.64 -8.12
CA ALA A 337 26.71 3.44 -7.58
C ALA A 337 26.68 2.54 -6.33
N GLU A 338 27.61 1.58 -6.27
CA GLU A 338 27.75 0.66 -5.13
C GLU A 338 28.11 1.43 -3.86
N ASP A 339 29.06 2.37 -3.98
CA ASP A 339 29.33 3.37 -2.95
C ASP A 339 28.19 4.39 -2.89
N CYS A 340 27.53 4.49 -1.73
CA CYS A 340 26.42 5.41 -1.53
C CYS A 340 26.83 6.88 -1.59
N ASP A 341 28.08 7.21 -1.24
CA ASP A 341 28.59 8.59 -1.27
C ASP A 341 28.89 9.07 -2.70
N ALA A 342 28.99 8.14 -3.65
CA ALA A 342 29.20 8.44 -5.06
C ALA A 342 27.88 8.70 -5.83
N ARG A 343 26.73 8.52 -5.20
CA ARG A 343 25.41 8.76 -5.81
C ARG A 343 25.12 10.26 -5.84
N PRO A 344 24.45 10.78 -6.89
CA PRO A 344 24.07 12.18 -6.94
C PRO A 344 22.98 12.48 -5.92
N THR A 345 22.95 13.72 -5.44
CA THR A 345 21.79 14.26 -4.75
C THR A 345 20.61 14.44 -5.70
N ALA A 346 19.39 14.52 -5.15
CA ALA A 346 18.20 14.79 -5.97
C ALA A 346 18.31 16.12 -6.74
N VAL A 347 19.00 17.12 -6.19
CA VAL A 347 19.22 18.42 -6.85
C VAL A 347 20.13 18.28 -8.08
N GLU A 348 21.24 17.55 -7.95
CA GLU A 348 22.17 17.30 -9.06
C GLU A 348 21.50 16.47 -10.17
N LEU A 349 20.71 15.47 -9.79
CA LEU A 349 19.92 14.70 -10.74
C LEU A 349 18.88 15.57 -11.44
N LEU A 350 18.15 16.43 -10.72
CA LEU A 350 17.19 17.37 -11.33
C LEU A 350 17.84 18.30 -12.33
N HIS A 351 19.00 18.86 -12.00
CA HIS A 351 19.74 19.70 -12.94
C HIS A 351 20.06 18.94 -14.24
N THR A 352 20.48 17.68 -14.13
CA THR A 352 20.74 16.81 -15.29
C THR A 352 19.47 16.56 -16.12
N LEU A 353 18.33 16.31 -15.46
CA LEU A 353 17.03 16.09 -16.12
C LEU A 353 16.51 17.37 -16.79
N ASP A 354 16.60 18.53 -16.14
CA ASP A 354 16.09 19.82 -16.60
C ASP A 354 16.90 20.37 -17.79
N VAL A 355 18.25 20.33 -17.73
CA VAL A 355 19.11 20.78 -18.84
C VAL A 355 18.80 20.02 -20.13
N SER A 356 18.36 18.78 -20.02
CA SER A 356 18.03 17.91 -21.15
C SER A 356 16.60 18.08 -21.68
N THR A 357 15.81 18.99 -21.09
CA THR A 357 14.46 19.38 -21.58
C THR A 357 14.46 20.64 -22.45
N LEU A 358 15.57 21.38 -22.48
CA LEU A 358 15.84 22.52 -23.35
C LEU A 358 16.46 22.04 -24.68
#